data_AF-A0A662Q9F3-F1
#
_entry.id   AF-A0A662Q9F3-F1
#
_cell.length_a   1.000
_cell.length_b   1.000
_cell.length_c   1.000
_cell.angle_alpha   90.00
_cell.angle_beta   90.00
_cell.angle_gamma   90.00
#
_symmetry.space_group_name_H-M   'P 1'
#
loop_
_entity.id
_entity.type
_entity.pdbx_description
1 polymer ?
#
loop_
_entity_poly.entity_id
_entity_poly.type
_entity_poly.pdbx_seq_one_letter_code
_entity_poly.pdbx_strand_id
1 'polypeptide(L)'
;MDRIVECVPNFSEGRDARVIEEIVDAIRRTPEVYLLDVSMGRSANRSVVTFIGSPESVGEAAFRAIERAAELIDMRRHRGEHPRIGATDVCPFIPIRGVTMEDCVRIARDVGRRVGEELGIPVYLYEYAATAEHRRRLEDI
;
A
#
# COMPACT_ATOMS: atom_id res chain seq x y z
N MET A 1 5.74 -21.40 5.50
CA MET A 1 4.91 -20.24 5.91
C MET A 1 3.46 -20.70 5.97
N ASP A 2 2.82 -20.65 7.13
CA ASP A 2 1.44 -21.18 7.32
C ASP A 2 0.37 -20.09 7.34
N ARG A 3 0.80 -18.83 7.50
CA ARG A 3 -0.04 -17.63 7.48
C ARG A 3 0.40 -16.74 6.32
N ILE A 4 -0.51 -16.46 5.39
CA ILE A 4 -0.25 -15.69 4.18
C ILE A 4 -1.27 -14.55 4.07
N VAL A 5 -0.76 -13.34 3.93
CA VAL A 5 -1.50 -12.12 3.59
C VAL A 5 -1.01 -11.63 2.24
N GLU A 6 -1.93 -11.16 1.41
CA GLU A 6 -1.63 -10.40 0.20
C GLU A 6 -1.77 -8.90 0.50
N CYS A 7 -0.87 -8.10 -0.06
CA CYS A 7 -0.96 -6.65 -0.05
C CYS A 7 -0.83 -6.12 -1.47
N VAL A 8 -1.69 -5.17 -1.81
CA VAL A 8 -1.85 -4.65 -3.18
C VAL A 8 -1.77 -3.11 -3.20
N PRO A 9 -0.68 -2.48 -2.74
CA PRO A 9 -0.59 -1.03 -2.71
C PRO A 9 -0.65 -0.41 -4.11
N ASN A 10 -1.19 0.80 -4.18
CA ASN A 10 -1.25 1.55 -5.42
C ASN A 10 -0.47 2.85 -5.26
N PHE A 11 0.43 3.10 -6.20
CA PHE A 11 1.30 4.28 -6.19
C PHE A 11 0.92 5.22 -7.32
N SER A 12 0.90 6.52 -7.03
CA SER A 12 0.68 7.61 -7.99
C SER A 12 1.94 7.89 -8.83
N GLU A 13 2.41 6.84 -9.51
CA GLU A 13 3.49 6.87 -10.49
C GLU A 13 3.26 5.70 -11.46
N GLY A 14 3.31 5.95 -12.77
CA GLY A 14 3.12 4.91 -13.79
C GLY A 14 3.97 5.13 -15.05
N ARG A 15 4.95 6.02 -14.99
CA ARG A 15 5.77 6.49 -16.11
C ARG A 15 7.26 6.34 -15.83
N ASP A 16 7.74 6.68 -14.63
CA ASP A 16 9.14 6.48 -14.25
C ASP A 16 9.33 5.11 -13.58
N ALA A 17 9.82 4.15 -14.35
CA ALA A 17 10.09 2.80 -13.87
C ALA A 17 11.15 2.76 -12.76
N ARG A 18 12.06 3.74 -12.69
CA ARG A 18 13.09 3.78 -11.64
C ARG A 18 12.47 4.06 -10.27
N VAL A 19 11.51 4.99 -10.22
CA VAL A 19 10.77 5.28 -8.99
C VAL A 19 10.05 4.04 -8.49
N ILE A 20 9.37 3.30 -9.37
CA ILE A 20 8.67 2.06 -9.00
C ILE A 20 9.66 0.98 -8.58
N GLU A 21 10.79 0.81 -9.26
CA GLU A 21 11.79 -0.19 -8.88
C GLU A 21 12.35 0.09 -7.48
N GLU A 22 12.60 1.36 -7.14
CA GLU A 22 13.08 1.72 -5.79
C GLU A 22 12.06 1.44 -4.69
N ILE A 23 10.76 1.63 -4.97
CA ILE A 23 9.67 1.26 -4.06
C ILE A 23 9.58 -0.27 -3.93
N VAL A 24 9.67 -1.00 -5.04
CA VAL A 24 9.63 -2.46 -5.07
C VAL A 24 10.85 -3.07 -4.35
N ASP A 25 12.02 -2.45 -4.45
CA ASP A 25 13.21 -2.88 -3.72
C ASP A 25 13.04 -2.76 -2.21
N ALA A 26 12.32 -1.74 -1.73
CA ALA A 26 11.98 -1.64 -0.31
C ALA A 26 11.12 -2.83 0.16
N ILE A 27 10.18 -3.29 -0.68
CA ILE A 27 9.37 -4.49 -0.43
C ILE A 27 10.26 -5.74 -0.42
N ARG A 28 11.07 -5.95 -1.47
CA ARG A 28 11.93 -7.15 -1.62
C ARG A 28 12.97 -7.31 -0.53
N ARG A 29 13.44 -6.22 0.08
CA ARG A 29 14.40 -6.25 1.19
C ARG A 29 13.78 -6.69 2.51
N THR A 30 12.46 -6.73 2.60
CA THR A 30 11.76 -7.21 3.79
C THR A 30 11.79 -8.74 3.83
N PRO A 31 12.31 -9.36 4.91
CA PRO A 31 12.35 -10.81 5.03
C PRO A 31 10.95 -11.43 4.92
N GLU A 32 10.86 -12.62 4.33
CA GLU A 32 9.61 -13.38 4.21
C GLU A 32 8.50 -12.67 3.41
N VAL A 33 8.88 -11.83 2.45
CA VAL A 33 7.99 -11.22 1.47
C VAL A 33 8.34 -11.66 0.06
N TYR A 34 7.32 -11.93 -0.73
CA TYR A 34 7.44 -12.38 -2.12
C TYR A 34 6.63 -11.44 -3.01
N LEU A 35 7.33 -10.73 -3.89
CA LEU A 35 6.72 -9.93 -4.94
C LEU A 35 6.07 -10.86 -5.98
N LEU A 36 4.82 -10.61 -6.32
CA LEU A 36 4.06 -11.39 -7.30
C LEU A 36 3.90 -10.65 -8.63
N ASP A 37 3.57 -9.36 -8.59
CA ASP A 37 3.31 -8.58 -9.80
C ASP A 37 3.62 -7.09 -9.60
N VAL A 38 3.96 -6.41 -10.71
CA VAL A 38 4.10 -4.96 -10.80
C VAL A 38 3.47 -4.51 -12.12
N SER A 39 2.34 -3.84 -12.03
CA SER A 39 1.59 -3.35 -13.19
C SER A 39 1.65 -1.82 -13.24
N MET A 40 2.25 -1.27 -14.30
CA MET A 40 2.39 0.17 -14.50
C MET A 40 1.46 0.68 -15.59
N GLY A 41 0.57 1.62 -15.25
CA GLY A 41 -0.36 2.25 -16.17
C GLY A 41 0.08 3.66 -16.57
N ARG A 42 0.61 3.83 -17.79
CA ARG A 42 1.16 5.12 -18.26
C ARG A 42 0.13 6.27 -18.34
N SER A 43 -1.07 5.99 -18.85
CA SER A 43 -2.15 6.98 -19.00
C SER A 43 -2.77 7.34 -17.65
N ALA A 44 -3.06 6.32 -16.83
CA ALA A 44 -3.51 6.47 -15.45
C ALA A 44 -2.47 7.16 -14.55
N ASN A 45 -1.19 7.09 -14.93
CA ASN A 45 -0.02 7.43 -14.11
C ASN A 45 -0.08 6.79 -12.72
N ARG A 46 -0.40 5.50 -12.70
CA ARG A 46 -0.60 4.71 -11.49
C ARG A 46 0.04 3.35 -11.67
N SER A 47 0.63 2.84 -10.59
CA SER A 47 1.14 1.47 -10.53
C SER A 47 0.45 0.68 -9.44
N VAL A 48 0.23 -0.59 -9.71
CA VAL A 48 -0.29 -1.58 -8.77
C VAL A 48 0.82 -2.58 -8.50
N VAL A 49 1.19 -2.75 -7.25
CA VAL A 49 2.20 -3.73 -6.84
C VAL A 49 1.51 -4.79 -6.00
N THR A 50 1.77 -6.06 -6.27
CA THR A 50 1.18 -7.19 -5.54
C THR A 50 2.28 -8.01 -4.89
N PHE A 51 2.17 -8.25 -3.59
CA PHE A 51 3.10 -9.11 -2.86
C PHE A 51 2.40 -9.87 -1.73
N ILE A 52 3.02 -10.97 -1.31
CA ILE A 52 2.54 -11.83 -0.22
C ILE A 52 3.61 -12.08 0.82
N GLY A 53 3.19 -12.45 2.03
CA GLY A 53 4.10 -12.84 3.11
C GLY A 53 3.35 -13.14 4.41
N SER A 54 4.10 -13.25 5.52
CA SER A 54 3.51 -13.35 6.85
C SER A 54 2.80 -12.04 7.22
N PRO A 55 1.79 -12.06 8.13
CA PRO A 55 1.12 -10.85 8.61
C PRO A 55 2.09 -9.74 9.03
N GLU A 56 3.14 -10.10 9.76
CA GLU A 56 4.14 -9.18 10.29
C GLU A 56 5.03 -8.62 9.19
N SER A 57 5.55 -9.49 8.30
CA SER A 57 6.44 -9.06 7.22
C SER A 57 5.73 -8.22 6.15
N VAL A 58 4.47 -8.55 5.84
CA VAL A 58 3.68 -7.79 4.87
C VAL A 58 3.38 -6.38 5.36
N GLY A 59 3.09 -6.22 6.66
CA GLY A 59 2.91 -4.91 7.28
C GLY A 59 4.18 -4.05 7.20
N GLU A 60 5.34 -4.62 7.53
CA GLU A 60 6.63 -3.91 7.44
C GLU A 60 6.96 -3.53 6.00
N ALA A 61 6.80 -4.46 5.05
CA ALA A 61 7.07 -4.18 3.63
C ALA A 61 6.17 -3.06 3.08
N ALA A 62 4.88 -3.07 3.45
CA ALA A 62 3.95 -2.01 3.09
C ALA A 62 4.39 -0.65 3.65
N PHE A 63 4.77 -0.57 4.93
CA PHE A 63 5.28 0.65 5.53
C PHE A 63 6.52 1.18 4.81
N ARG A 64 7.51 0.31 4.53
CA ARG A 64 8.74 0.68 3.80
C ARG A 64 8.48 1.16 2.39
N ALA A 65 7.53 0.54 1.70
CA ALA A 65 7.11 0.96 0.37
C ALA A 65 6.45 2.35 0.40
N ILE A 66 5.60 2.62 1.39
CA ILE A 66 4.96 3.93 1.60
C ILE A 66 5.99 5.01 1.93
N GLU A 67 6.92 4.72 2.85
CA GLU A 67 8.04 5.59 3.20
C GLU A 67 8.83 5.98 1.94
N ARG A 68 9.24 4.99 1.14
CA ARG A 68 10.00 5.26 -0.09
C ARG A 68 9.19 6.02 -1.13
N ALA A 69 7.90 5.72 -1.27
CA ALA A 69 7.00 6.43 -2.19
C ALA A 69 6.85 7.91 -1.79
N ALA A 70 6.75 8.21 -0.50
CA ALA A 70 6.63 9.57 0.00
C ALA A 70 7.88 10.43 -0.29
N GLU A 71 9.06 9.81 -0.34
CA GLU A 71 10.32 10.49 -0.68
C GLU A 71 10.46 10.76 -2.19
N LEU A 72 9.93 9.85 -3.02
CA LEU A 72 10.16 9.86 -4.47
C LEU A 72 9.05 10.55 -5.27
N ILE A 73 7.80 10.52 -4.80
CA ILE A 73 6.63 10.97 -5.56
C ILE A 73 6.15 12.35 -5.08
N ASP A 74 6.37 13.37 -5.90
CA ASP A 74 5.85 14.72 -5.65
C ASP A 74 4.42 14.89 -6.19
N MET A 75 3.43 14.78 -5.30
CA MET A 75 2.01 14.92 -5.66
C MET A 75 1.63 16.31 -6.20
N ARG A 76 2.43 17.35 -6.00
CA ARG A 76 2.20 18.69 -6.58
C ARG A 76 2.38 18.69 -8.10
N ARG A 77 3.15 17.74 -8.62
CA ARG A 77 3.46 17.58 -10.05
C ARG A 77 2.70 16.43 -10.70
N HIS A 78 2.16 15.52 -9.88
CA HIS A 78 1.49 14.32 -10.35
C HIS A 78 0.21 14.62 -11.16
N ARG A 79 0.11 14.07 -12.38
CA ARG A 79 -1.08 14.14 -13.24
C ARG A 79 -1.29 12.81 -13.97
N GLY A 80 -2.51 12.27 -13.87
CA GLY A 80 -2.95 11.03 -14.51
C GLY A 80 -4.47 11.00 -14.62
N GLU A 81 -4.99 10.09 -15.44
CA GLU A 81 -6.44 9.94 -15.69
C GLU A 81 -7.18 9.29 -14.50
N HIS A 82 -6.47 8.57 -13.64
CA HIS A 82 -7.07 7.90 -12.49
C HIS A 82 -7.21 8.87 -11.30
N PRO A 83 -8.37 8.92 -10.62
CA PRO A 83 -8.52 9.63 -9.36
C PRO A 83 -7.47 9.17 -8.34
N ARG A 84 -6.95 10.11 -7.54
CA ARG A 84 -5.92 9.83 -6.54
C ARG A 84 -5.85 10.90 -5.47
N ILE A 85 -5.59 10.49 -4.24
CA ILE A 85 -5.44 11.37 -3.08
C ILE A 85 -3.99 11.47 -2.57
N GLY A 86 -3.16 10.44 -2.80
CA GLY A 86 -1.81 10.35 -2.21
C GLY A 86 -0.75 9.72 -3.11
N ALA A 87 0.52 9.84 -2.70
CA ALA A 87 1.66 9.18 -3.35
C ALA A 87 1.51 7.66 -3.31
N THR A 88 1.15 7.12 -2.14
CA THR A 88 0.43 5.85 -2.04
C THR A 88 -1.05 6.19 -1.90
N ASP A 89 -1.85 5.72 -2.85
CA ASP A 89 -3.28 6.03 -2.93
C ASP A 89 -4.10 5.12 -2.01
N VAL A 90 -3.88 3.81 -2.13
CA VAL A 90 -4.46 2.79 -1.25
C VAL A 90 -3.45 1.68 -0.95
N CYS A 91 -3.63 1.01 0.18
CA CYS A 91 -2.79 -0.10 0.63
C CYS A 91 -3.65 -1.17 1.34
N PRO A 92 -4.38 -2.02 0.59
CA PRO A 92 -5.19 -3.11 1.15
C PRO A 92 -4.34 -4.28 1.67
N PHE A 93 -4.92 -5.02 2.62
CA PHE A 93 -4.42 -6.30 3.12
C PHE A 93 -5.52 -7.36 3.01
N ILE A 94 -5.25 -8.47 2.34
CA ILE A 94 -6.23 -9.51 2.01
C ILE A 94 -5.78 -10.85 2.63
N PRO A 95 -6.66 -11.56 3.36
CA PRO A 95 -6.31 -12.86 3.93
C PRO A 95 -6.27 -13.93 2.84
N ILE A 96 -5.16 -14.68 2.75
CA ILE A 96 -4.98 -15.76 1.75
C ILE A 96 -5.03 -17.14 2.39
N ARG A 97 -4.24 -17.40 3.43
CA ARG A 97 -4.18 -18.71 4.09
C ARG A 97 -3.82 -18.56 5.55
N GLY A 98 -4.54 -19.24 6.45
CA GLY A 98 -4.22 -19.25 7.89
C GLY A 98 -4.31 -17.87 8.55
N VAL A 99 -5.04 -16.93 7.94
CA VAL A 99 -5.20 -15.55 8.41
C VAL A 99 -6.67 -15.16 8.31
N THR A 100 -7.17 -14.41 9.29
CA THR A 100 -8.54 -13.91 9.34
C THR A 100 -8.64 -12.48 8.81
N MET A 101 -9.86 -12.01 8.54
CA MET A 101 -10.08 -10.60 8.21
C MET A 101 -9.67 -9.68 9.38
N GLU A 102 -9.89 -10.11 10.63
CA GLU A 102 -9.49 -9.34 11.82
C GLU A 102 -7.98 -9.14 11.90
N ASP A 103 -7.20 -10.14 11.50
CA ASP A 103 -5.74 -10.01 11.36
C ASP A 103 -5.37 -8.92 10.36
N CYS A 104 -5.97 -8.93 9.16
CA CYS A 104 -5.74 -7.91 8.14
C CYS A 104 -6.13 -6.50 8.62
N VAL A 105 -7.23 -6.37 9.36
CA VAL A 105 -7.64 -5.09 9.99
C VAL A 105 -6.61 -4.62 11.01
N ARG A 106 -6.01 -5.53 11.80
CA ARG A 106 -4.93 -5.17 12.73
C ARG A 106 -3.69 -4.67 12.00
N ILE A 107 -3.29 -5.33 10.91
CA ILE A 107 -2.17 -4.87 10.07
C ILE A 107 -2.47 -3.48 9.51
N ALA A 108 -3.65 -3.27 8.91
CA ALA A 108 -4.04 -1.98 8.34
C ALA A 108 -4.01 -0.84 9.37
N ARG A 109 -4.48 -1.10 10.60
CA ARG A 109 -4.45 -0.14 11.70
C ARG A 109 -3.02 0.18 12.15
N ASP A 110 -2.17 -0.83 12.29
CA ASP A 110 -0.78 -0.61 12.72
C ASP A 110 0.03 0.14 11.66
N VAL A 111 -0.04 -0.28 10.39
CA VAL A 111 0.61 0.42 9.28
C VAL A 111 0.08 1.85 9.16
N GLY A 112 -1.24 2.04 9.22
CA GLY A 112 -1.83 3.38 9.16
C GLY A 112 -1.40 4.29 10.31
N ARG A 113 -1.31 3.76 11.53
CA ARG A 113 -0.78 4.48 12.69
C ARG A 113 0.68 4.89 12.48
N ARG A 114 1.54 3.94 12.08
CA ARG A 114 2.96 4.21 11.81
C ARG A 114 3.18 5.24 10.72
N VAL A 115 2.43 5.16 9.62
CA VAL A 115 2.47 6.17 8.54
C VAL A 115 2.08 7.56 9.07
N GLY A 116 1.04 7.64 9.89
CA GLY A 116 0.61 8.91 10.51
C GLY A 116 1.63 9.48 11.50
N GLU A 117 2.18 8.64 12.38
CA GLU A 117 3.07 9.06 13.46
C GLU A 117 4.52 9.28 12.99
N GLU A 118 5.06 8.38 12.17
CA GLU A 118 6.47 8.39 11.76
C GLU A 118 6.71 9.24 10.51
N LEU A 119 5.76 9.28 9.56
CA LEU A 119 5.90 10.01 8.30
C LEU A 119 5.12 11.33 8.26
N GLY A 120 4.23 11.56 9.24
CA GLY A 120 3.39 12.75 9.28
C GLY A 120 2.35 12.81 8.16
N ILE A 121 1.96 11.66 7.59
CA ILE A 121 1.01 11.57 6.47
C ILE A 121 -0.38 11.25 7.01
N PRO A 122 -1.42 12.05 6.73
CA PRO A 122 -2.79 11.72 7.10
C PRO A 122 -3.25 10.40 6.46
N VAL A 123 -3.82 9.50 7.26
CA VAL A 123 -4.31 8.18 6.80
C VAL A 123 -5.80 8.03 7.09
N TYR A 124 -6.52 7.51 6.10
CA TYR A 124 -7.89 7.04 6.25
C TYR A 124 -7.92 5.51 6.20
N LEU A 125 -8.58 4.89 7.18
CA LEU A 125 -8.89 3.47 7.15
C LEU A 125 -10.25 3.29 6.48
N TYR A 126 -10.33 2.29 5.59
CA TYR A 126 -11.50 2.05 4.74
C TYR A 126 -11.96 0.59 4.79
N GLU A 127 -13.12 0.30 4.20
CA GLU A 127 -13.77 -1.02 4.19
C GLU A 127 -13.86 -1.63 5.61
N TYR A 128 -13.42 -2.89 5.77
CA TYR A 128 -13.42 -3.61 7.05
C TYR A 128 -12.58 -2.93 8.14
N ALA A 129 -11.61 -2.08 7.76
CA ALA A 129 -10.78 -1.34 8.70
C ALA A 129 -11.37 0.04 9.09
N ALA A 130 -12.43 0.49 8.41
CA ALA A 130 -13.01 1.81 8.60
C ALA A 130 -13.41 2.07 10.06
N THR A 131 -13.09 3.27 10.55
CA THR A 131 -13.45 3.74 11.90
C THR A 131 -14.71 4.60 11.92
N ALA A 132 -15.24 4.95 10.76
CA ALA A 132 -16.48 5.70 10.59
C ALA A 132 -17.24 5.19 9.37
N GLU A 133 -18.57 5.23 9.40
CA GLU A 133 -19.43 4.66 8.35
C GLU A 133 -19.19 5.31 6.98
N HIS A 134 -18.98 6.63 6.94
CA HIS A 134 -18.70 7.39 5.71
C HIS A 134 -17.35 7.06 5.06
N ARG A 135 -16.50 6.22 5.70
CA ARG A 135 -15.21 5.79 5.15
C ARG A 135 -15.24 4.34 4.70
N ARG A 136 -16.40 3.66 4.74
CA ARG A 136 -16.47 2.25 4.33
C ARG A 136 -16.12 2.11 2.86
N ARG A 137 -16.75 2.88 1.98
CA ARG A 137 -16.43 2.82 0.55
C ARG A 137 -15.27 3.73 0.25
N LEU A 138 -14.31 3.22 -0.52
CA LEU A 138 -13.17 4.01 -0.97
C LEU A 138 -13.58 5.27 -1.76
N GLU A 139 -14.65 5.16 -2.55
CA GLU A 139 -15.19 6.27 -3.36
C GLU A 139 -15.76 7.44 -2.54
N ASP A 140 -16.03 7.23 -1.24
CA ASP A 140 -16.58 8.24 -0.34
C ASP A 140 -15.49 8.98 0.47
N ILE A 141 -14.20 8.61 0.31
CA ILE A 141 -13.03 9.20 0.99
C ILE A 141 -12.36 10.25 0.10
#